data_AF-A0A2D0IJJ7-F1
#
_entry.id   AF-A0A2D0IJJ7-F1
#
_cell.length_a   1.000
_cell.length_b   1.000
_cell.length_c   1.000
_cell.angle_alpha   90.00
_cell.angle_beta   90.00
_cell.angle_gamma   90.00
#
_symmetry.space_group_name_H-M   'P 1'
#
loop_
_entity.id
_entity.type
_entity.pdbx_description
1 polymer ?
#
loop_
_entity_poly.entity_id
_entity_poly.type
_entity_poly.pdbx_seq_one_letter_code
_entity_poly.pdbx_strand_id
1 'polypeptide(L)'
;MAQVASEFTPANNQEAHDLQKRVCHALETALVMAGDLSMDEIYQSLMALRDEFITSAALKGAEAGRLAQFSLPAVLPALTVANRIYQDAGRSNELIQATNPRHPAFMPARFKALRQ
;
A
#
# COMPACT_ATOMS: atom_id res chain seq x y z
N MET A 1 4.78 -1.54 -19.53
CA MET A 1 4.01 -2.40 -18.59
C MET A 1 4.35 -2.14 -17.12
N ALA A 2 5.60 -1.79 -16.75
CA ALA A 2 5.96 -1.43 -15.37
C ALA A 2 5.27 -0.16 -14.82
N GLN A 3 4.92 0.79 -15.69
CA GLN A 3 4.33 2.07 -15.29
C GLN A 3 2.89 1.95 -14.77
N VAL A 4 2.12 0.99 -15.28
CA VAL A 4 0.72 0.75 -14.86
C VAL A 4 0.65 0.11 -13.46
N ALA A 5 1.69 -0.61 -13.04
CA ALA A 5 1.75 -1.18 -11.68
C ALA A 5 2.10 -0.12 -10.62
N SER A 6 2.76 0.98 -11.00
CA SER A 6 3.16 2.04 -10.07
C SER A 6 1.97 2.91 -9.62
N GLU A 7 0.93 3.03 -10.45
CA GLU A 7 -0.30 3.77 -10.16
C GLU A 7 -1.36 2.94 -9.42
N PHE A 8 -1.11 1.65 -9.21
CA PHE A 8 -2.05 0.79 -8.50
C PHE A 8 -1.92 1.01 -7.00
N THR A 9 -2.73 1.92 -6.45
CA THR A 9 -2.93 2.05 -5.01
C THR A 9 -3.79 0.86 -4.54
N PRO A 10 -3.24 -0.14 -3.84
CA PRO A 10 -4.00 -1.29 -3.40
C PRO A 10 -5.09 -0.84 -2.41
N ALA A 11 -6.32 -1.30 -2.62
CA ALA A 11 -7.47 -0.91 -1.79
C ALA A 11 -7.41 -1.52 -0.38
N ASN A 12 -6.64 -2.59 -0.19
CA ASN A 12 -6.46 -3.27 1.09
C ASN A 12 -5.08 -3.93 1.17
N ASN A 13 -4.57 -4.12 2.41
CA ASN A 13 -3.25 -4.75 2.65
C ASN A 13 -3.14 -6.16 2.06
N GLN A 14 -4.25 -6.91 2.02
CA GLN A 14 -4.27 -8.25 1.45
C GLN A 14 -4.00 -8.21 -0.06
N GLU A 15 -4.65 -7.31 -0.79
CA GLU A 15 -4.42 -7.12 -2.23
C GLU A 15 -3.00 -6.63 -2.52
N ALA A 16 -2.46 -5.75 -1.66
CA ALA A 16 -1.07 -5.30 -1.75
C ALA A 16 -0.09 -6.47 -1.63
N HIS A 17 -0.33 -7.36 -0.67
CA HIS A 17 0.50 -8.54 -0.43
C HIS A 17 0.37 -9.57 -1.56
N ASP A 18 -0.83 -9.79 -2.08
CA ASP A 18 -1.08 -10.68 -3.21
C ASP A 18 -0.49 -10.13 -4.52
N LEU A 19 -0.46 -8.80 -4.70
CA LEU A 19 0.26 -8.16 -5.80
C LEU A 19 1.77 -8.33 -5.65
N GLN A 20 2.32 -8.09 -4.46
CA GLN A 20 3.75 -8.27 -4.19
C GLN A 20 4.19 -9.72 -4.49
N LYS A 21 3.43 -10.71 -4.04
CA LYS A 21 3.69 -12.13 -4.33
C LYS A 21 3.70 -12.43 -5.83
N ARG A 22 2.72 -11.90 -6.58
CA ARG A 22 2.64 -12.09 -8.03
C ARG A 22 3.84 -11.49 -8.75
N VAL A 23 4.27 -10.29 -8.36
CA VAL A 23 5.44 -9.63 -8.96
C VAL A 23 6.73 -10.40 -8.65
N CYS A 24 6.94 -10.81 -7.40
CA CYS A 24 8.10 -11.63 -7.03
C CYS A 24 8.14 -12.94 -7.81
N HIS A 25 7.01 -13.65 -7.93
CA HIS A 25 6.94 -14.89 -8.69
C HIS A 25 7.26 -14.68 -10.18
N ALA A 26 6.78 -13.60 -10.79
CA ALA A 26 7.07 -13.27 -12.18
C ALA A 26 8.57 -12.96 -12.40
N LEU A 27 9.19 -12.22 -11.48
CA LEU A 27 10.64 -11.93 -11.52
C LEU A 27 11.48 -13.19 -11.34
N GLU A 28 11.09 -14.08 -10.41
CA GLU A 28 11.79 -15.37 -10.19
C GLU A 28 11.71 -16.27 -11.42
N THR A 29 10.56 -16.31 -12.09
CA THR A 29 10.41 -17.04 -13.37
C THR A 29 11.34 -16.47 -14.44
N ALA A 30 11.41 -15.14 -14.56
CA ALA A 30 12.28 -14.49 -15.53
C ALA A 30 13.77 -14.70 -15.23
N LEU A 31 14.16 -14.73 -13.94
CA LEU A 31 15.53 -15.02 -13.51
C LEU A 31 15.96 -16.45 -13.89
N VAL A 32 15.08 -17.44 -13.68
CA VAL A 32 15.34 -18.83 -14.09
C VAL A 32 15.55 -18.92 -15.60
N MET A 33 14.66 -18.31 -16.39
CA MET A 33 14.79 -18.29 -17.84
C MET A 33 16.08 -17.59 -18.31
N ALA A 34 16.45 -16.47 -17.68
CA ALA A 34 17.69 -15.77 -18.02
C ALA A 34 18.93 -16.61 -17.68
N GLY A 35 18.90 -17.35 -16.57
CA GLY A 35 19.94 -18.29 -16.19
C GLY A 35 20.07 -19.47 -17.17
N ASP A 36 18.95 -20.07 -17.56
CA ASP A 36 18.92 -21.18 -18.53
C ASP A 36 19.48 -20.76 -19.90
N LEU A 37 19.28 -19.49 -20.28
CA LEU A 37 19.78 -18.91 -21.52
C LEU A 37 21.20 -18.32 -21.40
N SER A 38 21.83 -18.39 -20.22
CA SER A 38 23.15 -17.77 -19.94
C SER A 38 23.21 -16.28 -20.29
N MET A 39 22.10 -15.57 -20.08
CA MET A 39 21.98 -14.14 -20.35
C MET A 39 22.38 -13.33 -19.11
N ASP A 40 23.66 -13.33 -18.78
CA ASP A 40 24.19 -12.78 -17.52
C ASP A 40 23.80 -11.30 -17.28
N GLU A 41 23.82 -10.46 -18.32
CA GLU A 41 23.44 -9.04 -18.20
C GLU A 41 21.95 -8.85 -17.85
N ILE A 42 21.08 -9.67 -18.44
CA ILE A 42 19.65 -9.66 -18.16
C ILE A 42 19.39 -10.21 -16.76
N TYR A 43 20.09 -11.27 -16.39
CA TYR A 43 20.01 -11.85 -15.04
C TYR A 43 20.36 -10.80 -13.98
N GLN A 44 21.48 -10.08 -14.14
CA GLN A 44 21.88 -9.02 -13.20
C GLN A 44 20.87 -7.87 -13.15
N SER A 45 20.33 -7.47 -14.30
CA SER A 45 19.32 -6.41 -14.38
C SER A 45 18.02 -6.81 -13.66
N LEU A 46 17.57 -8.05 -13.82
CA LEU A 46 16.40 -8.59 -13.14
C LEU A 46 16.63 -8.72 -11.63
N MET A 47 17.85 -9.08 -11.22
CA MET A 47 18.22 -9.21 -9.82
C MET A 47 18.24 -7.84 -9.11
N ALA A 48 18.76 -6.80 -9.77
CA ALA A 48 18.69 -5.43 -9.28
C ALA A 48 17.25 -4.93 -9.17
N LEU A 49 16.42 -5.18 -10.19
CA LEU A 49 14.99 -4.82 -10.18
C LEU A 49 14.24 -5.50 -9.03
N ARG A 50 14.55 -6.77 -8.75
CA ARG A 50 13.96 -7.51 -7.62
C ARG A 50 14.33 -6.87 -6.28
N ASP A 51 15.58 -6.45 -6.11
CA ASP A 51 16.04 -5.82 -4.87
C ASP A 51 15.40 -4.45 -4.63
N GLU A 52 15.34 -3.61 -5.67
CA GLU A 52 14.63 -2.33 -5.61
C GLU A 52 13.14 -2.51 -5.30
N PHE A 53 12.50 -3.49 -5.94
CA PHE A 53 11.10 -3.80 -5.69
C PHE A 53 10.86 -4.25 -4.25
N ILE A 54 11.66 -5.18 -3.72
CA ILE A 54 11.54 -5.66 -2.34
C ILE A 54 11.78 -4.53 -1.35
N THR A 55 12.81 -3.71 -1.56
CA THR A 55 13.12 -2.55 -0.71
C THR A 55 11.96 -1.56 -0.70
N SER A 56 11.40 -1.23 -1.87
CA SER A 56 10.25 -0.33 -1.98
C SER A 56 8.99 -0.91 -1.33
N ALA A 57 8.76 -2.22 -1.47
CA ALA A 57 7.62 -2.91 -0.88
C ALA A 57 7.75 -3.02 0.64
N ALA A 58 8.96 -3.22 1.17
CA ALA A 58 9.24 -3.24 2.60
C ALA A 58 9.02 -1.86 3.24
N LEU A 59 9.46 -0.79 2.58
CA LEU A 59 9.20 0.59 3.01
C LEU A 59 7.69 0.88 3.06
N LYS A 60 6.95 0.56 1.99
CA LYS A 60 5.48 0.71 1.95
C LYS A 60 4.77 -0.18 2.96
N GLY A 61 5.27 -1.40 3.19
CA GLY A 61 4.74 -2.33 4.19
C GLY A 61 4.95 -1.84 5.63
N ALA A 62 6.10 -1.22 5.91
CA ALA A 62 6.36 -0.58 7.21
C ALA A 62 5.43 0.61 7.46
N GLU A 63 5.10 1.39 6.43
CA GLU A 63 4.07 2.43 6.51
C GLU A 63 2.66 1.85 6.71
N ALA A 64 2.32 0.78 6.01
CA ALA A 64 1.05 0.08 6.15
C ALA A 64 0.87 -0.55 7.55
N GLY A 65 1.96 -1.01 8.17
CA GLY A 65 1.98 -1.48 9.56
C GLY A 65 1.66 -0.40 10.59
N ARG A 66 1.73 0.89 10.20
CA ARG A 66 1.26 2.00 11.03
C ARG A 66 -0.25 2.19 10.96
N LEU A 67 -0.99 1.48 10.09
CA LEU A 67 -2.44 1.59 10.03
C LEU A 67 -3.10 0.82 11.20
N ALA A 68 -3.79 1.54 12.08
CA ALA A 68 -4.59 0.96 13.14
C ALA A 68 -6.07 0.86 12.73
N GLN A 69 -6.75 -0.18 13.23
CA GLN A 69 -8.19 -0.31 13.12
C GLN A 69 -8.86 0.57 14.18
N PHE A 70 -9.65 1.53 13.73
CA PHE A 70 -10.47 2.39 14.60
C PHE A 70 -11.94 1.98 14.52
N SER A 71 -12.63 2.07 15.67
CA SER A 71 -14.07 1.90 15.78
C SER A 71 -14.66 3.13 16.48
N LEU A 72 -15.55 3.83 15.79
CA LEU A 72 -16.27 4.98 16.32
C LEU A 72 -17.59 4.54 16.95
N PRO A 73 -18.03 5.21 18.03
CA PRO A 73 -19.31 4.93 18.66
C PRO A 73 -20.53 5.42 17.84
N ALA A 74 -20.31 6.30 16.86
CA ALA A 74 -21.34 6.86 15.99
C ALA A 74 -20.73 7.31 14.65
N VAL A 75 -21.59 7.60 13.67
CA VAL A 75 -21.18 8.22 12.41
C VAL A 75 -20.80 9.68 12.68
N LEU A 76 -19.55 10.02 12.40
CA LEU A 76 -18.99 11.34 12.67
C LEU A 76 -18.39 11.95 11.40
N PRO A 77 -18.30 13.29 11.30
CA PRO A 77 -17.60 13.95 10.20
C PRO A 77 -16.09 13.66 10.21
N ALA A 78 -15.47 13.55 9.03
CA ALA A 78 -14.03 13.32 8.89
C ALA A 78 -13.17 14.33 9.66
N LEU A 79 -13.58 15.60 9.71
CA LEU A 79 -12.93 16.65 10.50
C LEU A 79 -12.92 16.33 12.00
N THR A 80 -14.07 15.95 12.55
CA THR A 80 -14.20 15.59 13.97
C THR A 80 -13.37 14.35 14.30
N VAL A 81 -13.38 13.37 13.39
CA VAL A 81 -12.61 12.15 13.55
C VAL A 81 -11.12 12.46 13.51
N ALA A 82 -10.62 13.19 12.51
CA ALA A 82 -9.21 13.58 12.39
C ALA A 82 -8.71 14.33 13.64
N ASN A 83 -9.48 15.29 14.15
CA ASN A 83 -9.12 15.98 15.39
C ASN A 83 -9.06 15.04 16.61
N ARG A 84 -9.85 13.96 16.62
CA ARG A 84 -9.90 13.01 17.75
C ARG A 84 -8.75 11.99 17.74
N ILE A 85 -8.36 11.51 16.56
CA ILE A 85 -7.28 10.51 16.40
C ILE A 85 -5.90 11.13 16.19
N TYR A 86 -5.82 12.31 15.57
CA TYR A 86 -4.56 12.98 15.23
C TYR A 86 -4.30 14.26 16.00
N GLN A 87 -5.27 14.72 16.81
CA GLN A 87 -5.25 16.06 17.43
C GLN A 87 -5.09 17.20 16.41
N ASP A 88 -5.39 16.91 15.13
CA ASP A 88 -5.25 17.83 14.01
C ASP A 88 -6.39 17.63 13.01
N ALA A 89 -7.22 18.66 12.86
CA ALA A 89 -8.35 18.69 11.94
C ALA A 89 -7.91 18.85 10.46
N GLY A 90 -6.72 19.39 10.20
CA GLY A 90 -6.14 19.56 8.86
C GLY A 90 -5.86 18.24 8.15
N ARG A 91 -5.67 17.16 8.91
CA ARG A 91 -5.43 15.80 8.39
C ARG A 91 -6.71 15.06 7.98
N SER A 92 -7.84 15.75 7.91
CA SER A 92 -9.11 15.18 7.46
C SER A 92 -9.09 14.71 6.00
N ASN A 93 -8.34 15.38 5.11
CA ASN A 93 -8.19 14.95 3.73
C ASN A 93 -7.45 13.61 3.60
N GLU A 94 -6.37 13.41 4.38
CA GLU A 94 -5.64 12.14 4.44
C GLU A 94 -6.57 11.01 4.93
N LEU A 95 -7.39 11.30 5.94
CA LEU A 95 -8.35 10.35 6.48
C LEU A 95 -9.42 9.96 5.44
N ILE A 96 -9.94 10.93 4.69
CA ILE A 96 -10.91 10.70 3.60
C ILE A 96 -10.28 9.86 2.50
N GLN A 97 -9.04 10.14 2.10
CA GLN A 97 -8.33 9.33 1.09
C GLN A 97 -8.11 7.90 1.56
N ALA A 98 -7.74 7.70 2.83
CA ALA A 98 -7.49 6.37 3.38
C ALA A 98 -8.76 5.53 3.53
N THR A 99 -9.92 6.15 3.74
CA THR A 99 -11.18 5.44 4.03
C THR A 99 -12.21 5.47 2.91
N ASN A 100 -12.04 6.35 1.91
CA ASN A 100 -12.92 6.59 0.78
C ASN A 100 -14.44 6.57 1.15
N PRO A 101 -14.89 7.39 2.11
CA PRO A 101 -16.28 7.42 2.53
C PRO A 101 -17.16 7.99 1.41
N ARG A 102 -18.41 7.49 1.26
CA ARG A 102 -19.38 8.04 0.30
C ARG A 102 -19.59 9.55 0.44
N HIS A 103 -19.50 10.05 1.67
CA HIS A 103 -19.60 11.47 1.96
C HIS A 103 -18.73 11.83 3.18
N PRO A 104 -17.88 12.87 3.11
CA PRO A 104 -16.96 13.25 4.19
C PRO A 104 -17.60 13.50 5.56
N ALA A 105 -18.88 13.93 5.58
CA ALA A 105 -19.62 14.14 6.82
C ALA A 105 -20.10 12.84 7.49
N PHE A 106 -20.02 11.70 6.80
CA PHE A 106 -20.54 10.41 7.25
C PHE A 106 -19.44 9.34 7.17
N MET A 107 -18.44 9.45 8.05
CA MET A 107 -17.39 8.44 8.13
C MET A 107 -17.97 7.08 8.57
N PRO A 108 -17.48 5.96 8.00
CA PRO A 108 -17.88 4.63 8.44
C PRO A 108 -17.49 4.42 9.90
N ALA A 109 -18.33 3.70 10.65
CA ALA A 109 -18.10 3.43 12.07
C ALA A 109 -16.85 2.58 12.32
N ARG A 110 -16.35 1.84 11.31
CA ARG A 110 -15.13 1.04 11.38
C ARG A 110 -14.26 1.38 10.19
N PHE A 111 -13.00 1.73 10.43
CA PHE A 111 -12.06 2.04 9.38
C PHE A 111 -10.62 1.83 9.81
N LYS A 112 -9.70 1.80 8.83
CA LYS A 112 -8.26 1.77 9.06
C LYS A 112 -7.70 3.15 8.76
N ALA A 113 -6.85 3.66 9.64
CA ALA A 113 -6.17 4.93 9.45
C ALA A 113 -4.78 4.86 10.10
N LEU A 114 -3.89 5.78 9.74
CA LEU A 114 -2.56 5.82 10.33
C LEU A 114 -2.65 6.00 11.85
N ARG A 115 -1.76 5.37 12.59
CA ARG A 115 -1.57 5.55 14.04
C ARG A 115 -0.34 6.44 14.22
N GLN A 116 -0.51 7.55 14.94
CA GLN A 116 0.62 8.37 15.41
C GLN A 116 1.42 7.62 16.47
#